data_AF-A0A7K3EKJ9-F1
#
_entry.id   AF-A0A7K3EKJ9-F1
#
_cell.length_a   1.000
_cell.length_b   1.000
_cell.length_c   1.000
_cell.angle_alpha   90.00
_cell.angle_beta   90.00
_cell.angle_gamma   90.00
#
_symmetry.space_group_name_H-M   'P 1'
#
loop_
_entity.id
_entity.type
_entity.pdbx_description
1 polymer ?
#
loop_
_entity_poly.entity_id
_entity_poly.type
_entity_poly.pdbx_seq_one_letter_code
_entity_poly.pdbx_strand_id
1 'polypeptide(L)' 'MAKIFEHAYGQGTNRRNFALFAASSGVLYLLAILLGVMGGWDAAFPVLAVVLILDVLVLIAWIAFRPKNPAH' A
#
# COMPACT_ATOMS: atom_id res chain seq x y z
N MET A 1 22.83 -5.54 10.61
CA MET A 1 21.60 -4.77 10.31
C MET A 1 20.54 -5.56 9.56
N ALA A 2 20.87 -6.50 8.66
CA ALA A 2 19.85 -7.30 7.92
C ALA A 2 18.97 -8.21 8.80
N LYS A 3 19.52 -8.85 9.85
CA LYS A 3 18.79 -9.79 10.72
C LYS A 3 17.68 -9.15 11.59
N ILE A 4 17.75 -7.84 11.87
CA ILE A 4 16.73 -7.15 12.68
C ILE A 4 15.47 -6.88 11.83
N PHE A 5 15.66 -6.52 10.56
CA PHE A 5 14.55 -6.41 9.60
C PHE A 5 13.88 -7.77 9.34
N GLU A 6 14.68 -8.84 9.25
CA GLU A 6 14.17 -10.20 9.07
C GLU A 6 13.29 -10.69 10.22
N HIS A 7 13.59 -10.28 11.46
CA HIS A 7 12.81 -10.67 12.65
C HIS A 7 11.61 -9.75 12.92
N ALA A 8 11.70 -8.46 12.56
CA ALA A 8 10.57 -7.51 12.67
C ALA A 8 9.52 -7.68 11.55
N TYR A 9 9.94 -8.10 10.35
CA TYR A 9 9.08 -8.37 9.19
C TYR A 9 8.80 -9.87 8.99
N GLY A 10 8.90 -10.64 10.07
CA GLY A 10 8.60 -12.07 10.11
C GLY A 10 7.28 -12.41 9.42
N GLN A 11 7.31 -13.49 8.63
CA GLN A 11 6.35 -13.93 7.61
C GLN A 11 4.84 -13.87 7.94
N GLY A 12 4.42 -13.72 9.21
CA GLY A 12 3.02 -13.56 9.62
C GLY A 12 2.50 -12.11 9.63
N THR A 13 3.37 -11.11 9.87
CA THR A 13 2.96 -9.70 9.97
C THR A 13 2.74 -9.07 8.59
N ASN A 14 3.36 -9.64 7.55
CA ASN A 14 3.35 -9.08 6.20
C ASN A 14 1.96 -9.10 5.55
N ARG A 15 1.16 -10.16 5.76
CA ARG A 15 -0.23 -10.23 5.27
C ARG A 15 -1.15 -9.24 5.99
N ARG A 16 -0.96 -9.07 7.30
CA ARG A 16 -1.78 -8.15 8.12
C ARG A 16 -1.45 -6.69 7.81
N ASN A 17 -0.18 -6.37 7.61
CA ASN A 17 0.28 -5.06 7.15
C ASN A 17 -0.21 -4.75 5.73
N PHE A 18 -0.20 -5.74 4.83
CA PHE A 18 -0.74 -5.57 3.48
C PHE A 18 -2.27 -5.38 3.50
N ALA A 19 -3.00 -6.11 4.36
CA ALA A 19 -4.44 -5.93 4.54
C ALA A 19 -4.78 -4.55 5.13
N LEU A 20 -4.00 -4.08 6.12
CA LEU A 20 -4.12 -2.73 6.68
C LEU A 20 -3.83 -1.66 5.61
N PHE A 21 -2.81 -1.87 4.78
CA PHE A 21 -2.49 -0.98 3.67
C PHE A 21 -3.63 -0.92 2.64
N ALA A 22 -4.15 -2.08 2.22
CA ALA A 22 -5.29 -2.15 1.31
C ALA A 22 -6.53 -1.43 1.87
N ALA A 23 -6.79 -1.57 3.17
CA ALA A 23 -7.87 -0.84 3.84
C ALA A 23 -7.61 0.68 3.84
N SER A 24 -6.37 1.13 4.11
CA SER A 24 -6.03 2.56 4.07
C SER A 24 -6.07 3.16 2.66
N SER A 25 -5.62 2.43 1.63
CA SER A 25 -5.76 2.86 0.23
C SER A 25 -7.23 3.01 -0.13
N GLY A 26 -8.10 2.09 0.30
CA GLY A 26 -9.55 2.18 0.11
C GLY A 26 -10.16 3.47 0.68
N VAL A 27 -9.74 3.87 1.88
CA VAL A 27 -10.17 5.14 2.50
C VAL A 27 -9.71 6.35 1.67
N LEU A 28 -8.48 6.32 1.16
CA LEU A 28 -7.96 7.43 0.36
C LEU A 28 -8.65 7.53 -1.01
N TYR A 29 -9.03 6.41 -1.64
CA TYR A 29 -9.87 6.42 -2.84
C TYR A 29 -11.27 6.99 -2.56
N LEU A 30 -11.88 6.66 -1.42
CA LEU A 30 -13.17 7.26 -1.01
C LEU A 30 -13.05 8.78 -0.81
N LEU A 31 -11.96 9.24 -0.20
CA LEU A 31 -11.65 10.66 -0.05
C LEU A 31 -11.47 11.35 -1.41
N ALA A 32 -10.77 10.72 -2.35
CA ALA A 32 -10.62 11.25 -3.70
C ALA A 32 -11.97 11.35 -4.43
N ILE A 33 -12.85 10.37 -4.26
CA ILE A 33 -14.22 10.41 -4.83
C ILE A 33 -15.02 11.56 -4.22
N LEU A 34 -15.00 11.70 -2.88
CA LEU A 34 -15.69 12.79 -2.19
C LEU A 34 -15.19 14.17 -2.64
N LEU A 35 -13.87 14.34 -2.74
CA LEU A 35 -13.25 15.57 -3.24
C LEU A 35 -13.61 15.82 -4.72
N GLY A 36 -13.70 14.77 -5.53
CA GLY A 36 -14.13 14.88 -6.93
C GLY A 36 -15.58 15.34 -7.08
N VAL A 37 -16.46 14.85 -6.21
CA VAL A 37 -17.88 15.24 -6.17
C VAL A 37 -18.04 16.67 -5.66
N MET A 38 -17.27 17.09 -4.65
CA MET A 38 -17.42 18.40 -4.01
C MET A 38 -16.63 19.53 -4.68
N GLY A 39 -15.39 19.26 -5.10
CA GLY A 39 -14.43 20.26 -5.59
C GLY A 39 -13.99 20.04 -7.03
N GLY A 40 -14.56 19.05 -7.73
CA GLY A 40 -14.21 18.72 -9.10
C GLY A 40 -12.87 17.98 -9.22
N TRP A 41 -12.47 17.75 -10.49
CA TRP A 41 -11.32 16.91 -10.81
C TRP A 41 -10.00 17.46 -10.23
N ASP A 42 -9.83 18.77 -10.20
CA ASP A 42 -8.62 19.43 -9.71
C ASP A 42 -8.39 19.19 -8.21
N ALA A 43 -9.46 19.00 -7.42
CA ALA A 43 -9.37 18.68 -6.00
C ALA A 43 -9.12 17.18 -5.76
N ALA A 44 -9.63 16.30 -6.61
CA ALA A 44 -9.45 14.85 -6.52
C ALA A 44 -8.08 14.39 -7.01
N PHE A 45 -7.56 15.01 -8.06
CA PHE A 45 -6.36 14.58 -8.77
C PHE A 45 -5.11 14.47 -7.88
N PRO A 46 -4.79 15.43 -6.99
CA PRO A 46 -3.63 15.31 -6.11
C PRO A 46 -3.73 14.10 -5.17
N VAL A 47 -4.92 13.82 -4.64
CA VAL A 47 -5.15 12.67 -3.76
C VAL A 47 -5.02 11.37 -4.54
N LEU A 48 -5.61 11.28 -5.74
CA LEU A 48 -5.46 10.10 -6.62
C LEU A 48 -4.00 9.85 -6.99
N ALA A 49 -3.24 10.89 -7.32
CA ALA A 49 -1.83 10.76 -7.67
C ALA A 49 -1.01 10.21 -6.49
N VAL A 50 -1.23 10.71 -5.27
CA VAL A 50 -0.54 10.22 -4.08
C VAL A 50 -0.89 8.76 -3.79
N VAL A 51 -2.18 8.41 -3.86
CA VAL A 51 -2.64 7.03 -3.65
C VAL A 51 -2.01 6.08 -4.65
N LEU A 52 -1.99 6.46 -5.93
CA LEU A 52 -1.41 5.65 -6.99
C LEU A 52 0.10 5.41 -6.76
N ILE A 53 0.83 6.44 -6.35
CA ILE A 53 2.27 6.32 -6.03
C ILE A 53 2.47 5.36 -4.86
N LEU A 54 1.66 5.48 -3.80
CA LEU A 54 1.73 4.58 -2.64
C LEU A 54 1.43 3.14 -3.03
N ASP A 55 0.39 2.91 -3.85
CA ASP A 55 0.04 1.57 -4.34
C ASP A 55 1.19 0.96 -5.15
N VAL A 56 1.86 1.74 -6.01
CA VAL A 56 3.03 1.29 -6.77
C VAL A 56 4.19 0.94 -5.84
N LEU A 57 4.50 1.78 -4.86
CA LEU A 57 5.58 1.52 -3.89
C LEU A 57 5.30 0.25 -3.08
N VAL A 58 4.05 0.03 -2.67
CA VAL A 58 3.67 -1.19 -1.95
C VAL A 58 3.69 -2.41 -2.84
N LEU A 59 3.29 -2.30 -4.12
CA LEU A 59 3.43 -3.39 -5.08
C LEU A 59 4.90 -3.77 -5.27
N ILE A 60 5.79 -2.78 -5.40
CA ILE A 60 7.25 -2.99 -5.51
C ILE A 60 7.77 -3.68 -4.24
N ALA A 61 7.41 -3.18 -3.06
CA ALA A 61 7.80 -3.78 -1.80
C ALA A 61 7.27 -5.22 -1.68
N TRP A 62 6.03 -5.47 -2.07
CA TRP A 62 5.44 -6.82 -2.07
C TRP A 62 6.19 -7.75 -3.02
N ILE A 63 6.54 -7.31 -4.23
CA ILE A 63 7.33 -8.13 -5.18
C ILE A 63 8.75 -8.38 -4.65
N ALA A 64 9.38 -7.36 -4.04
CA ALA A 64 10.74 -7.45 -3.51
C ALA A 64 10.85 -8.38 -2.30
N PHE A 65 9.85 -8.35 -1.40
CA PHE A 65 9.81 -9.15 -0.18
C PHE A 65 8.91 -10.39 -0.28
N ARG A 66 8.31 -10.63 -1.44
CA ARG A 66 7.58 -11.86 -1.74
C ARG A 66 8.54 -13.04 -1.55
N PRO A 67 8.18 -14.04 -0.72
CA PRO A 67 8.97 -15.25 -0.63
C PRO A 67 9.07 -15.90 -2.01
N LYS A 68 10.28 -16.02 -2.56
CA LYS A 68 10.56 -16.86 -3.72
C LYS A 68 10.56 -18.32 -3.25
N ASN A 69 9.38 -18.93 -3.19
CA ASN A 69 9.10 -20.34 -2.85
C ASN A 69 9.48 -20.85 -1.43
N PRO A 70 8.51 -21.41 -0.67
CA PRO A 70 8.76 -22.23 0.53
C PRO A 70 8.95 -23.72 0.20
N ALA A 71 9.57 -24.05 -0.92
CA ALA A 71 9.69 -25.43 -1.40
C ALA A 71 11.14 -25.81 -1.72
N HIS A 72 12.01 -25.71 -0.72
CA HIS A 72 13.23 -26.50 -0.55
C HIS A 72 13.64 -26.49 0.93
#